data_AF-I8QZ61-F1
#
_entry.id   AF-I8QZ61-F1
#
_cell.length_a   1.000
_cell.length_b   1.000
_cell.length_c   1.000
_cell.angle_alpha   90.00
_cell.angle_beta   90.00
_cell.angle_gamma   90.00
#
_symmetry.space_group_name_H-M   'P 1'
#
loop_
_entity.id
_entity.type
_entity.pdbx_description
1 polymer ?
#
loop_
_entity_poly.entity_id
_entity_poly.type
_entity_poly.pdbx_seq_one_letter_code
_entity_poly.pdbx_strand_id
1 'polypeptide(L)'
;MSRPVRRDPGGRPTARPGGSSRWEPARPAAGTVGPPVALQPGRGKIEGKHYLPSTPETVTWGELPNALTRPVLSIDSGATVTFDTVSPEGILGDQGRDPDAFLANLGVPPSEVLADARAIAASGLPHRFGVDAPHIITGPVLVRGAQPGDVLRVDVLSLHPRARYGIISTRHGAGLLAGEFPEGGPPESDADARHWQRFRTVTTFCAVERRRGRLFGSLTGASGGRARFPLAPFLGVMAVAVDSTTEVIPSTSVGLHGGALDSRDLGIGARLYLPVQVGGALFAVGDPHYALGDGKIGATALEGPLRATLRLTALRETAARAALGALREPFIETDTVWVTMGRDADLTEAIRRATRSAVLFLQSRVGLERAEALAYLSAAADIGVCRIGPGAQTAFCRIHRVDFTEPTAAKPRLHRPPFTRIAVGAAGAAGDAGDAGDAGDVDAERDLEPAVPADGARQPVDGERPAAEHSGIGTERERVPRSASAGTPRSGPGERADPDAPGGPGPARPDAAAAPFEPDGVGGPPP
;
A
#
# COMPACT_ATOMS: atom_id res chain seq x y z
N MET A 1 61.23 -18.82 -60.28
CA MET A 1 61.27 -17.50 -59.61
C MET A 1 60.03 -17.46 -58.71
N SER A 2 60.17 -17.48 -57.37
CA SER A 2 60.39 -16.32 -56.48
C SER A 2 59.11 -15.51 -56.23
N ARG A 3 58.66 -15.21 -55.00
CA ARG A 3 59.00 -15.67 -53.62
C ARG A 3 57.80 -15.31 -52.69
N PRO A 4 57.69 -15.82 -51.44
CA PRO A 4 56.46 -15.71 -50.64
C PRO A 4 56.36 -14.42 -49.79
N VAL A 5 55.15 -14.12 -49.32
CA VAL A 5 54.83 -13.02 -48.37
C VAL A 5 55.31 -13.36 -46.96
N ARG A 6 55.84 -12.37 -46.24
CA ARG A 6 56.28 -12.48 -44.83
C ARG A 6 55.20 -12.03 -43.84
N ARG A 7 55.26 -12.57 -42.62
CA ARG A 7 54.75 -11.90 -41.39
C ARG A 7 55.81 -10.95 -40.83
N ASP A 8 55.38 -9.94 -40.08
CA ASP A 8 56.03 -9.53 -38.83
C ASP A 8 55.00 -8.89 -37.88
N PRO A 9 55.25 -8.80 -36.55
CA PRO A 9 54.22 -8.46 -35.55
C PRO A 9 54.46 -7.13 -34.80
N GLY A 10 53.46 -6.73 -34.00
CA GLY A 10 53.68 -5.96 -32.76
C GLY A 10 53.17 -4.51 -32.75
N GLY A 11 52.34 -4.19 -31.76
CA GLY A 11 51.88 -2.81 -31.50
C GLY A 11 50.90 -2.73 -30.33
N ARG A 12 51.38 -2.37 -29.13
CA ARG A 12 50.52 -1.96 -28.00
C ARG A 12 50.26 -0.45 -28.05
N PRO A 13 49.01 0.04 -27.98
CA PRO A 13 48.74 1.43 -27.66
C PRO A 13 49.08 1.71 -26.19
N THR A 14 49.61 2.89 -25.89
CA THR A 14 49.81 3.37 -24.51
C THR A 14 48.76 4.42 -24.16
N ALA A 15 48.21 4.35 -22.95
CA ALA A 15 47.27 5.34 -22.45
C ALA A 15 48.00 6.62 -22.00
N ARG A 16 47.35 7.78 -22.18
CA ARG A 16 47.71 9.04 -21.52
C ARG A 16 46.57 9.45 -20.57
N PRO A 17 46.87 10.01 -19.38
CA PRO A 17 45.83 10.41 -18.43
C PRO A 17 45.06 11.64 -18.93
N GLY A 18 43.72 11.58 -18.86
CA GLY A 18 42.84 12.73 -19.09
C GLY A 18 42.77 13.63 -17.85
N GLY A 19 42.75 14.95 -18.05
CA GLY A 19 42.61 15.92 -16.96
C GLY A 19 41.21 15.98 -16.37
N SER A 20 41.11 16.40 -15.10
CA SER A 20 39.85 16.55 -14.37
C SER A 20 39.05 17.76 -14.85
N SER A 21 37.94 17.52 -15.56
CA SER A 21 36.90 18.52 -15.77
C SER A 21 35.96 18.54 -14.57
N ARG A 22 35.76 19.71 -13.96
CA ARG A 22 34.65 19.92 -13.03
C ARG A 22 33.35 19.92 -13.83
N TRP A 23 32.36 19.19 -13.36
CA TRP A 23 31.02 19.14 -13.96
C TRP A 23 30.14 20.24 -13.37
N GLU A 24 29.49 21.02 -14.24
CA GLU A 24 28.39 21.93 -13.86
C GLU A 24 27.08 21.41 -14.49
N PRO A 25 25.96 21.37 -13.74
CA PRO A 25 24.68 20.90 -14.26
C PRO A 25 24.08 21.89 -15.27
N ALA A 26 23.81 21.41 -16.49
CA ALA A 26 23.15 22.21 -17.53
C ALA A 26 21.69 22.53 -17.15
N ARG A 27 21.31 23.82 -17.21
CA ARG A 27 19.94 24.26 -16.93
C ARG A 27 18.98 23.86 -18.05
N PRO A 28 17.79 23.30 -17.76
CA PRO A 28 16.78 23.00 -18.78
C PRO A 28 16.17 24.29 -19.36
N ALA A 29 15.84 24.27 -20.66
CA ALA A 29 15.25 25.40 -21.36
C ALA A 29 13.79 25.67 -20.94
N ALA A 30 13.43 26.94 -20.79
CA ALA A 30 12.12 27.35 -20.26
C ALA A 30 10.98 27.21 -21.29
N GLY A 31 10.01 26.34 -21.00
CA GLY A 31 8.70 26.34 -21.66
C GLY A 31 7.67 27.10 -20.83
N THR A 32 7.04 28.13 -21.41
CA THR A 32 6.25 29.11 -20.64
C THR A 32 4.83 28.64 -20.30
N VAL A 33 4.67 28.12 -19.08
CA VAL A 33 3.44 28.27 -18.29
C VAL A 33 3.88 28.67 -16.87
N GLY A 34 3.51 29.86 -16.41
CA GLY A 34 3.81 30.31 -15.04
C GLY A 34 3.24 29.31 -14.03
N PRO A 35 4.05 28.71 -13.14
CA PRO A 35 3.64 27.50 -12.44
C PRO A 35 2.70 27.79 -11.25
N PRO A 36 1.53 27.13 -11.18
CA PRO A 36 0.88 26.86 -9.91
C PRO A 36 1.87 26.19 -8.94
N VAL A 37 2.19 26.91 -7.86
CA VAL A 37 3.09 26.52 -6.77
C VAL A 37 2.68 25.18 -6.14
N ALA A 38 3.63 24.48 -5.50
CA ALA A 38 3.37 23.25 -4.74
C ALA A 38 2.20 23.41 -3.74
N LEU A 39 1.44 22.32 -3.52
CA LEU A 39 0.24 22.31 -2.69
C LEU A 39 0.60 22.28 -1.19
N GLN A 40 0.91 23.47 -0.68
CA GLN A 40 1.24 23.71 0.73
C GLN A 40 0.07 23.33 1.67
N PRO A 41 0.36 22.99 2.95
CA PRO A 41 -0.67 22.74 3.95
C PRO A 41 -1.66 23.90 4.08
N GLY A 42 -2.94 23.58 4.31
CA GLY A 42 -4.03 24.56 4.43
C GLY A 42 -4.35 25.39 3.17
N ARG A 43 -3.67 25.16 2.04
CA ARG A 43 -3.91 25.85 0.75
C ARG A 43 -4.60 24.93 -0.25
N GLY A 44 -5.30 25.50 -1.22
CA GLY A 44 -6.05 24.75 -2.25
C GLY A 44 -7.28 24.02 -1.69
N LYS A 45 -7.82 23.06 -2.47
CA LYS A 45 -9.05 22.35 -2.10
C LYS A 45 -8.79 21.30 -1.00
N ILE A 46 -9.72 21.22 -0.05
CA ILE A 46 -9.87 20.16 0.95
C ILE A 46 -11.23 19.51 0.65
N GLU A 47 -11.30 18.18 0.59
CA GLU A 47 -12.49 17.46 0.09
C GLU A 47 -13.18 16.60 1.16
N GLY A 48 -12.47 16.25 2.23
CA GLY A 48 -13.01 15.55 3.39
C GLY A 48 -13.81 16.47 4.33
N LYS A 49 -14.71 15.87 5.10
CA LYS A 49 -15.38 16.52 6.25
C LYS A 49 -14.36 16.99 7.31
N HIS A 50 -13.24 16.28 7.40
CA HIS A 50 -12.11 16.59 8.28
C HIS A 50 -10.83 16.77 7.45
N TYR A 51 -9.86 17.50 8.01
CA TYR A 51 -8.54 17.72 7.42
C TYR A 51 -7.47 17.40 8.47
N LEU A 52 -6.40 16.72 8.03
CA LEU A 52 -5.24 16.40 8.87
C LEU A 52 -3.95 16.71 8.08
N PRO A 53 -3.26 17.83 8.36
CA PRO A 53 -1.93 18.07 7.79
C PRO A 53 -0.88 17.15 8.44
N SER A 54 0.22 16.89 7.74
CA SER A 54 1.47 16.44 8.39
C SER A 54 2.11 17.62 9.13
N THR A 55 2.29 17.52 10.44
CA THR A 55 3.09 18.44 11.28
C THR A 55 3.82 17.62 12.34
N PRO A 56 4.85 18.14 13.04
CA PRO A 56 5.54 17.39 14.09
C PRO A 56 4.65 16.85 15.22
N GLU A 57 3.44 17.41 15.38
CA GLU A 57 2.43 17.02 16.37
C GLU A 57 1.40 16.01 15.83
N THR A 58 1.37 15.76 14.51
CA THR A 58 0.40 14.87 13.83
C THR A 58 1.04 13.71 13.08
N VAL A 59 2.36 13.54 13.19
CA VAL A 59 3.11 12.45 12.56
C VAL A 59 4.00 11.69 13.54
N THR A 60 4.19 10.40 13.28
CA THR A 60 5.34 9.62 13.72
C THR A 60 6.35 9.47 12.58
N TRP A 61 7.63 9.34 12.90
CA TRP A 61 8.70 9.07 11.91
C TRP A 61 9.21 7.65 12.11
N GLY A 62 8.98 6.78 11.13
CA GLY A 62 9.46 5.39 11.18
C GLY A 62 8.64 4.42 12.02
N GLU A 63 7.53 4.84 12.61
CA GLU A 63 6.69 4.00 13.47
C GLU A 63 5.20 4.01 13.06
N LEU A 64 4.57 2.84 13.05
CA LEU A 64 3.12 2.66 12.96
C LEU A 64 2.47 2.74 14.36
N PRO A 65 1.19 3.14 14.46
CA PRO A 65 0.50 3.18 15.75
C PRO A 65 0.34 1.79 16.39
N ASN A 66 0.31 1.76 17.71
CA ASN A 66 0.04 0.59 18.54
C ASN A 66 -1.04 0.91 19.60
N ALA A 67 -1.29 0.00 20.55
CA ALA A 67 -2.37 0.15 21.54
C ALA A 67 -2.19 1.31 22.53
N LEU A 68 -1.00 1.93 22.58
CA LEU A 68 -0.69 3.10 23.43
C LEU A 68 -0.68 4.43 22.65
N THR A 69 -0.72 4.40 21.32
CA THR A 69 -0.63 5.62 20.50
C THR A 69 -1.90 6.46 20.62
N ARG A 70 -1.75 7.73 21.02
CA ARG A 70 -2.88 8.65 21.18
C ARG A 70 -3.38 9.15 19.82
N PRO A 71 -4.71 9.19 19.57
CA PRO A 71 -5.25 9.72 18.33
C PRO A 71 -5.13 11.25 18.25
N VAL A 72 -4.73 11.75 17.08
CA VAL A 72 -4.61 13.19 16.77
C VAL A 72 -5.91 13.76 16.17
N LEU A 73 -6.82 12.89 15.74
CA LEU A 73 -8.15 13.22 15.23
C LEU A 73 -9.15 12.12 15.64
N SER A 74 -10.43 12.47 15.84
CA SER A 74 -11.51 11.52 16.15
C SER A 74 -12.75 11.79 15.30
N ILE A 75 -13.18 10.81 14.52
CA ILE A 75 -14.28 10.91 13.54
C ILE A 75 -15.37 9.86 13.77
N ASP A 76 -16.49 10.01 13.08
CA ASP A 76 -17.55 9.00 13.01
C ASP A 76 -17.27 7.99 11.88
N SER A 77 -17.72 6.74 12.03
CA SER A 77 -17.68 5.76 10.94
C SER A 77 -18.41 6.28 9.69
N GLY A 78 -17.77 6.17 8.52
CA GLY A 78 -18.27 6.67 7.24
C GLY A 78 -17.93 8.14 6.95
N ALA A 79 -17.27 8.85 7.87
CA ALA A 79 -16.77 10.20 7.63
C ALA A 79 -15.54 10.19 6.70
N THR A 80 -15.29 11.34 6.06
CA THR A 80 -14.16 11.57 5.16
C THR A 80 -13.09 12.47 5.77
N VAL A 81 -11.83 12.11 5.54
CA VAL A 81 -10.64 12.86 5.99
C VAL A 81 -9.77 13.15 4.79
N THR A 82 -9.40 14.40 4.59
CA THR A 82 -8.29 14.78 3.70
C THR A 82 -7.02 14.83 4.52
N PHE A 83 -6.07 13.96 4.21
CA PHE A 83 -4.70 13.98 4.71
C PHE A 83 -3.83 14.77 3.73
N ASP A 84 -2.93 15.61 4.23
CA ASP A 84 -1.67 15.86 3.52
C ASP A 84 -0.64 14.84 4.01
N THR A 85 0.25 14.41 3.11
CA THR A 85 1.37 13.50 3.43
C THR A 85 2.68 14.05 2.89
N VAL A 86 3.77 13.72 3.57
CA VAL A 86 5.16 14.08 3.23
C VAL A 86 5.89 12.82 2.75
N SER A 87 6.64 12.95 1.65
CA SER A 87 7.59 11.93 1.22
C SER A 87 8.86 12.02 2.08
N PRO A 88 9.51 10.90 2.44
CA PRO A 88 10.76 10.94 3.21
C PRO A 88 11.96 11.47 2.40
N GLU A 89 11.83 11.54 1.08
CA GLU A 89 12.92 11.97 0.19
C GLU A 89 13.21 13.47 0.33
N GLY A 90 14.46 13.78 0.66
CA GLY A 90 14.95 15.12 1.02
C GLY A 90 14.92 15.46 2.51
N ILE A 91 14.35 14.59 3.37
CA ILE A 91 14.36 14.78 4.83
C ILE A 91 15.13 13.66 5.57
N LEU A 92 15.53 12.59 4.89
CA LEU A 92 16.36 11.52 5.45
C LEU A 92 17.81 11.94 5.68
N GLY A 93 18.49 11.23 6.58
CA GLY A 93 19.89 11.47 6.94
C GLY A 93 20.87 11.31 5.77
N ASP A 94 20.63 10.37 4.85
CA ASP A 94 21.45 10.20 3.64
C ASP A 94 21.20 11.24 2.55
N GLN A 95 20.36 12.23 2.84
CA GLN A 95 19.97 13.34 1.97
C GLN A 95 20.12 14.69 2.68
N GLY A 96 20.76 14.69 3.85
CA GLY A 96 21.13 15.88 4.63
C GLY A 96 20.16 16.32 5.71
N ARG A 97 18.96 15.74 5.78
CA ARG A 97 17.84 16.25 6.60
C ARG A 97 17.57 17.76 6.38
N ASP A 98 17.86 18.24 5.18
CA ASP A 98 17.61 19.61 4.72
C ASP A 98 16.93 19.55 3.34
N PRO A 99 15.59 19.65 3.28
CA PRO A 99 14.86 19.56 2.03
C PRO A 99 15.08 20.77 1.13
N ASP A 100 15.52 21.92 1.65
CA ASP A 100 15.87 23.08 0.81
C ASP A 100 17.20 22.85 0.09
N ALA A 101 18.25 22.47 0.82
CA ALA A 101 19.56 22.18 0.22
C ALA A 101 19.49 20.97 -0.73
N PHE A 102 18.80 19.90 -0.34
CA PHE A 102 18.64 18.70 -1.18
C PHE A 102 17.90 19.01 -2.49
N LEU A 103 16.73 19.66 -2.41
CA LEU A 103 15.91 19.92 -3.60
C LEU A 103 16.50 21.04 -4.48
N ALA A 104 17.24 22.00 -3.91
CA ALA A 104 17.99 23.00 -4.68
C ALA A 104 19.10 22.37 -5.55
N ASN A 105 19.78 21.32 -5.07
CA ASN A 105 20.75 20.55 -5.86
C ASN A 105 20.09 19.81 -7.05
N LEU A 106 18.79 19.55 -6.98
CA LEU A 106 17.98 18.98 -8.06
C LEU A 106 17.27 20.05 -8.93
N GLY A 107 17.58 21.34 -8.70
CA GLY A 107 17.04 22.47 -9.47
C GLY A 107 15.62 22.91 -9.08
N VAL A 108 15.07 22.42 -7.97
CA VAL A 108 13.76 22.84 -7.45
C VAL A 108 13.89 24.20 -6.75
N PRO A 109 13.02 25.18 -7.02
CA PRO A 109 13.06 26.47 -6.33
C PRO A 109 12.50 26.36 -4.90
N PRO A 110 12.99 27.14 -3.92
CA PRO A 110 12.49 27.14 -2.53
C PRO A 110 10.98 27.42 -2.35
N SER A 111 10.31 27.97 -3.38
CA SER A 111 8.86 28.15 -3.41
C SER A 111 8.07 26.85 -3.62
N GLU A 112 8.68 25.83 -4.22
CA GLU A 112 8.07 24.50 -4.41
C GLU A 112 8.41 23.49 -3.30
N VAL A 113 9.37 23.82 -2.43
CA VAL A 113 9.65 23.04 -1.21
C VAL A 113 8.48 23.17 -0.23
N LEU A 114 8.00 22.04 0.31
CA LEU A 114 6.84 21.98 1.19
C LEU A 114 7.17 22.43 2.63
N ALA A 115 6.28 23.24 3.21
CA ALA A 115 6.45 23.79 4.56
C ALA A 115 6.40 22.74 5.68
N ASP A 116 5.60 21.68 5.49
CA ASP A 116 5.53 20.53 6.39
C ASP A 116 6.76 19.62 6.31
N ALA A 117 7.34 19.45 5.12
CA ALA A 117 8.62 18.73 4.98
C ALA A 117 9.75 19.47 5.72
N ARG A 118 9.84 20.80 5.57
CA ARG A 118 10.75 21.66 6.34
C ARG A 118 10.53 21.53 7.85
N ALA A 119 9.28 21.64 8.30
CA ALA A 119 8.92 21.57 9.72
C ALA A 119 9.29 20.22 10.36
N ILE A 120 9.08 19.11 9.66
CA ILE A 120 9.41 17.77 10.12
C ILE A 120 10.94 17.57 10.14
N ALA A 121 11.65 17.97 9.08
CA ALA A 121 13.11 17.87 9.02
C ALA A 121 13.80 18.63 10.16
N ALA A 122 13.36 19.87 10.41
CA ALA A 122 13.85 20.73 11.48
C ALA A 122 13.29 20.38 12.88
N SER A 123 12.36 19.43 12.99
CA SER A 123 11.79 19.03 14.28
C SER A 123 12.75 18.19 15.12
N GLY A 124 12.52 18.18 16.43
CA GLY A 124 13.14 17.25 17.37
C GLY A 124 12.57 15.83 17.33
N LEU A 125 11.81 15.44 16.29
CA LEU A 125 11.33 14.06 16.18
C LEU A 125 12.53 13.09 16.09
N PRO A 126 12.54 12.02 16.91
CA PRO A 126 13.60 11.03 16.88
C PRO A 126 13.57 10.26 15.56
N HIS A 127 14.71 10.20 14.88
CA HIS A 127 14.92 9.31 13.74
C HIS A 127 16.41 9.04 13.56
N ARG A 128 16.81 7.78 13.61
CA ARG A 128 18.17 7.31 13.37
C ARG A 128 18.22 6.65 12.00
N PHE A 129 18.74 7.38 11.02
CA PHE A 129 18.89 6.87 9.66
C PHE A 129 19.67 5.53 9.65
N GLY A 130 19.20 4.56 8.87
CA GLY A 130 19.78 3.21 8.79
C GLY A 130 19.34 2.25 9.90
N VAL A 131 18.66 2.72 10.94
CA VAL A 131 18.11 1.88 12.04
C VAL A 131 16.59 2.00 12.09
N ASP A 132 16.07 3.22 12.12
CA ASP A 132 14.64 3.51 12.19
C ASP A 132 14.05 3.60 10.77
N ALA A 133 12.84 3.07 10.57
CA ALA A 133 12.22 3.02 9.24
C ALA A 133 11.98 4.43 8.65
N PRO A 134 11.96 4.62 7.32
CA PRO A 134 12.11 5.96 6.76
C PRO A 134 10.81 6.79 6.71
N HIS A 135 9.62 6.16 6.74
CA HIS A 135 8.37 6.82 6.33
C HIS A 135 7.86 7.82 7.37
N ILE A 136 7.30 8.94 6.89
CA ILE A 136 6.45 9.83 7.70
C ILE A 136 5.03 9.27 7.74
N ILE A 137 4.51 9.02 8.93
CA ILE A 137 3.21 8.40 9.18
C ILE A 137 2.29 9.42 9.83
N THR A 138 1.30 9.91 9.09
CA THR A 138 0.32 10.93 9.55
C THR A 138 -0.90 10.26 10.19
N GLY A 139 -1.20 10.62 11.44
CA GLY A 139 -2.24 9.98 12.25
C GLY A 139 -1.81 9.79 13.72
N PRO A 140 -2.44 8.87 14.47
CA PRO A 140 -3.60 8.06 14.08
C PRO A 140 -4.95 8.79 14.21
N VAL A 141 -5.91 8.37 13.40
CA VAL A 141 -7.31 8.81 13.42
C VAL A 141 -8.17 7.76 14.11
N LEU A 142 -8.83 8.13 15.21
CA LEU A 142 -9.81 7.28 15.88
C LEU A 142 -11.15 7.31 15.13
N VAL A 143 -11.66 6.12 14.80
CA VAL A 143 -12.98 5.91 14.20
C VAL A 143 -13.94 5.47 15.31
N ARG A 144 -14.85 6.36 15.72
CA ARG A 144 -15.77 6.12 16.83
C ARG A 144 -16.63 4.86 16.58
N GLY A 145 -16.61 3.96 17.56
CA GLY A 145 -17.40 2.74 17.57
C GLY A 145 -16.77 1.52 16.91
N ALA A 146 -15.59 1.63 16.28
CA ALA A 146 -14.83 0.47 15.81
C ALA A 146 -14.27 -0.34 16.99
N GLN A 147 -14.38 -1.67 16.94
CA GLN A 147 -13.90 -2.58 17.98
C GLN A 147 -13.04 -3.72 17.40
N PRO A 148 -12.18 -4.37 18.21
CA PRO A 148 -11.43 -5.54 17.76
C PRO A 148 -12.34 -6.61 17.17
N GLY A 149 -12.00 -7.11 15.98
CA GLY A 149 -12.84 -8.03 15.20
C GLY A 149 -13.79 -7.38 14.19
N ASP A 150 -14.02 -6.06 14.26
CA ASP A 150 -14.56 -5.31 13.11
C ASP A 150 -13.52 -5.27 11.97
N VAL A 151 -13.96 -4.83 10.79
CA VAL A 151 -13.06 -4.52 9.66
C VAL A 151 -13.19 -3.04 9.31
N LEU A 152 -12.08 -2.30 9.30
CA LEU A 152 -12.05 -0.94 8.79
C LEU A 152 -11.94 -0.98 7.25
N ARG A 153 -12.98 -0.50 6.56
CA ARG A 153 -12.90 -0.21 5.12
C ARG A 153 -12.45 1.23 4.89
N VAL A 154 -11.41 1.38 4.07
CA VAL A 154 -10.81 2.64 3.63
C VAL A 154 -11.16 2.83 2.16
N ASP A 155 -12.11 3.72 1.84
CA ASP A 155 -12.40 4.10 0.44
C ASP A 155 -11.44 5.21 -0.01
N VAL A 156 -10.69 5.01 -1.09
CA VAL A 156 -9.77 6.01 -1.65
C VAL A 156 -10.51 6.93 -2.60
N LEU A 157 -10.85 8.15 -2.16
CA LEU A 157 -11.73 9.06 -2.91
C LEU A 157 -10.98 10.03 -3.84
N SER A 158 -9.81 10.51 -3.43
CA SER A 158 -8.99 11.44 -4.22
C SER A 158 -7.52 11.31 -3.87
N LEU A 159 -6.62 11.41 -4.85
CA LEU A 159 -5.17 11.48 -4.64
C LEU A 159 -4.57 12.56 -5.52
N HIS A 160 -4.05 13.62 -4.90
CA HIS A 160 -3.54 14.81 -5.58
C HIS A 160 -2.04 15.00 -5.29
N PRO A 161 -1.15 14.85 -6.30
CA PRO A 161 0.26 15.24 -6.20
C PRO A 161 0.43 16.68 -5.70
N ARG A 162 1.18 16.84 -4.60
CA ARG A 162 1.46 18.14 -3.98
C ARG A 162 2.69 18.83 -4.58
N ALA A 163 3.67 18.05 -5.02
CA ALA A 163 4.89 18.53 -5.68
C ALA A 163 4.81 18.33 -7.20
N ARG A 164 5.58 19.13 -7.96
CA ARG A 164 5.77 18.97 -9.41
C ARG A 164 6.87 17.98 -9.78
N TYR A 165 7.40 17.29 -8.78
CA TYR A 165 8.49 16.33 -8.89
C TYR A 165 8.17 15.13 -8.00
N GLY A 166 8.71 13.98 -8.37
CA GLY A 166 8.94 12.87 -7.46
C GLY A 166 10.41 12.44 -7.52
N ILE A 167 10.84 11.69 -6.52
CA ILE A 167 12.21 11.22 -6.37
C ILE A 167 12.21 9.68 -6.43
N ILE A 168 13.27 9.09 -6.99
CA ILE A 168 13.55 7.65 -6.92
C ILE A 168 14.98 7.53 -6.41
N SER A 169 15.22 6.79 -5.33
CA SER A 169 16.54 6.71 -4.69
C SER A 169 17.01 5.28 -4.48
N THR A 170 18.17 4.97 -5.04
CA THR A 170 18.83 3.66 -4.97
C THR A 170 19.95 3.72 -3.93
N ARG A 171 19.88 2.84 -2.94
CA ARG A 171 20.74 2.83 -1.74
C ARG A 171 21.54 1.52 -1.69
N HIS A 172 22.82 1.57 -1.31
CA HIS A 172 23.64 0.36 -1.18
C HIS A 172 23.02 -0.63 -0.18
N GLY A 173 23.02 -1.93 -0.52
CA GLY A 173 22.42 -2.98 0.30
C GLY A 173 20.89 -3.08 0.22
N ALA A 174 20.22 -2.29 -0.62
CA ALA A 174 18.77 -2.30 -0.78
C ALA A 174 18.33 -2.58 -2.23
N GLY A 175 17.14 -3.17 -2.38
CA GLY A 175 16.56 -3.54 -3.67
C GLY A 175 16.94 -4.96 -4.13
N LEU A 176 16.45 -5.36 -5.30
CA LEU A 176 16.64 -6.70 -5.87
C LEU A 176 18.08 -6.93 -6.38
N LEU A 177 18.76 -5.86 -6.83
CA LEU A 177 20.14 -5.89 -7.33
C LEU A 177 21.12 -5.29 -6.32
N ALA A 178 20.86 -5.49 -5.02
CA ALA A 178 21.73 -5.04 -3.94
C ALA A 178 23.11 -5.70 -4.05
N GLY A 179 24.16 -4.88 -4.17
CA GLY A 179 25.54 -5.34 -4.41
C GLY A 179 26.02 -5.14 -5.84
N GLU A 180 25.10 -5.01 -6.80
CA GLU A 180 25.38 -4.47 -8.15
C GLU A 180 25.08 -2.96 -8.19
N PHE A 181 23.99 -2.54 -7.54
CA PHE A 181 23.53 -1.14 -7.53
C PHE A 181 23.44 -0.55 -6.10
N PRO A 182 23.56 0.80 -5.97
CA PRO A 182 24.00 1.73 -7.01
C PRO A 182 25.48 1.52 -7.39
N GLU A 183 25.84 1.85 -8.63
CA GLU A 183 27.20 1.67 -9.15
C GLU A 183 28.21 2.52 -8.37
N GLY A 184 29.16 1.85 -7.70
CA GLY A 184 30.21 2.51 -6.92
C GLY A 184 30.74 1.63 -5.78
N GLY A 185 31.73 2.14 -5.05
CA GLY A 185 32.10 1.55 -3.77
C GLY A 185 31.07 1.92 -2.68
N PRO A 186 30.93 1.11 -1.61
CA PRO A 186 29.94 1.30 -0.54
C PRO A 186 30.08 2.65 0.20
N PRO A 187 29.13 2.99 1.10
CA PRO A 187 29.21 4.17 1.96
C PRO A 187 30.57 4.31 2.67
N GLU A 188 31.05 5.54 2.81
CA GLU A 188 32.27 5.82 3.60
C GLU A 188 31.95 5.70 5.10
N SER A 189 32.92 5.20 5.88
CA SER A 189 32.70 4.87 7.31
C SER A 189 32.45 6.08 8.22
N ASP A 190 32.69 7.30 7.73
CA ASP A 190 32.39 8.57 8.40
C ASP A 190 31.26 9.36 7.68
N ALA A 191 30.37 8.65 6.97
CA ALA A 191 29.15 9.23 6.42
C ALA A 191 28.16 9.64 7.54
N ASP A 192 27.83 10.93 7.60
CA ASP A 192 26.78 11.48 8.45
C ASP A 192 25.89 12.44 7.65
N ALA A 193 24.83 12.98 8.27
CA ALA A 193 23.92 13.89 7.59
C ALA A 193 24.57 15.21 7.12
N ARG A 194 25.72 15.62 7.68
CA ARG A 194 26.44 16.83 7.23
C ARG A 194 27.28 16.56 5.99
N HIS A 195 27.72 15.32 5.81
CA HIS A 195 28.54 14.85 4.68
C HIS A 195 27.77 13.80 3.85
N TRP A 196 26.46 13.96 3.70
CA TRP A 196 25.54 12.91 3.25
C TRP A 196 25.87 12.30 1.89
N GLN A 197 26.61 13.00 1.03
CA GLN A 197 27.10 12.49 -0.25
C GLN A 197 27.96 11.22 -0.08
N ARG A 198 28.57 11.04 1.11
CA ARG A 198 29.34 9.86 1.51
C ARG A 198 28.51 8.58 1.69
N PHE A 199 27.19 8.67 1.84
CA PHE A 199 26.32 7.49 1.75
C PHE A 199 26.20 6.97 0.32
N ARG A 200 26.57 7.77 -0.69
CA ARG A 200 26.59 7.42 -2.12
C ARG A 200 25.23 6.96 -2.67
N THR A 201 24.14 7.34 -2.00
CA THR A 201 22.77 7.16 -2.47
C THR A 201 22.55 7.85 -3.82
N VAL A 202 22.22 7.07 -4.85
CA VAL A 202 21.93 7.60 -6.19
C VAL A 202 20.48 8.05 -6.23
N THR A 203 20.30 9.37 -6.23
CA THR A 203 19.01 10.06 -6.28
C THR A 203 18.66 10.43 -7.73
N THR A 204 17.51 9.98 -8.22
CA THR A 204 16.98 10.33 -9.56
C THR A 204 15.77 11.26 -9.42
N PHE A 205 15.92 12.49 -9.91
CA PHE A 205 14.81 13.43 -10.04
C PHE A 205 13.89 13.08 -11.22
N CYS A 206 12.58 13.14 -11.02
CA CYS A 206 11.57 12.84 -12.03
C CYS A 206 10.48 13.94 -12.05
N ALA A 207 10.34 14.63 -13.17
CA ALA A 207 9.38 15.73 -13.32
C ALA A 207 7.96 15.22 -13.56
N VAL A 208 6.97 15.85 -12.92
CA VAL A 208 5.54 15.56 -13.09
C VAL A 208 4.95 16.44 -14.20
N GLU A 209 4.80 15.86 -15.39
CA GLU A 209 4.17 16.53 -16.53
C GLU A 209 2.67 16.23 -16.62
N ARG A 210 1.84 17.25 -16.93
CA ARG A 210 0.45 17.03 -17.36
C ARG A 210 0.36 17.04 -18.89
N ARG A 211 -0.19 15.98 -19.50
CA ARG A 211 -0.41 15.86 -20.96
C ARG A 211 -1.80 15.27 -21.22
N ARG A 212 -2.61 15.95 -22.05
CA ARG A 212 -3.99 15.53 -22.40
C ARG A 212 -4.81 15.12 -21.16
N GLY A 213 -4.85 16.00 -20.15
CA GLY A 213 -5.51 15.77 -18.85
C GLY A 213 -4.73 14.88 -17.87
N ARG A 214 -4.08 13.81 -18.34
CA ARG A 214 -3.36 12.81 -17.53
C ARG A 214 -2.01 13.35 -17.00
N LEU A 215 -1.53 12.77 -15.91
CA LEU A 215 -0.20 13.03 -15.33
C LEU A 215 0.80 11.94 -15.72
N PHE A 216 2.06 12.32 -15.88
CA PHE A 216 3.18 11.46 -16.24
C PHE A 216 4.43 11.82 -15.43
N GLY A 217 5.17 10.81 -14.98
CA GLY A 217 6.56 10.98 -14.55
C GLY A 217 7.47 11.04 -15.77
N SER A 218 8.46 11.92 -15.76
CA SER A 218 9.46 12.07 -16.82
C SER A 218 10.86 12.15 -16.23
N LEU A 219 11.71 11.19 -16.60
CA LEU A 219 13.14 11.17 -16.29
C LEU A 219 13.97 11.42 -17.57
N THR A 220 15.10 12.10 -17.40
CA THR A 220 16.11 12.30 -18.45
C THR A 220 17.45 11.87 -17.88
N GLY A 221 18.06 10.84 -18.47
CA GLY A 221 19.38 10.35 -18.07
C GLY A 221 20.52 11.22 -18.61
N ALA A 222 21.71 11.09 -18.02
CA ALA A 222 22.88 11.91 -18.35
C ALA A 222 23.32 11.83 -19.83
N SER A 223 23.02 10.73 -20.52
CA SER A 223 23.26 10.53 -21.95
C SER A 223 22.21 11.18 -22.87
N GLY A 224 21.25 11.93 -22.33
CA GLY A 224 20.13 12.53 -23.06
C GLY A 224 18.96 11.58 -23.35
N GLY A 225 19.10 10.29 -23.03
CA GLY A 225 18.00 9.32 -23.07
C GLY A 225 16.86 9.72 -22.14
N ARG A 226 15.60 9.56 -22.58
CA ARG A 226 14.42 10.02 -21.84
C ARG A 226 13.35 8.94 -21.75
N ALA A 227 12.84 8.68 -20.55
CA ALA A 227 11.67 7.83 -20.34
C ALA A 227 10.51 8.64 -19.73
N ARG A 228 9.28 8.24 -20.05
CA ARG A 228 8.06 8.87 -19.52
C ARG A 228 6.96 7.84 -19.34
N PHE A 229 6.46 7.70 -18.12
CA PHE A 229 5.44 6.73 -17.71
C PHE A 229 4.23 7.43 -17.10
N PRO A 230 3.01 6.86 -17.20
CA PRO A 230 1.83 7.45 -16.56
C PRO A 230 1.97 7.41 -15.04
N LEU A 231 1.48 8.43 -14.35
CA LEU A 231 1.31 8.37 -12.90
C LEU A 231 0.03 7.62 -12.54
N ALA A 232 0.13 6.80 -11.50
CA ALA A 232 -0.99 6.12 -10.85
C ALA A 232 -0.74 6.22 -9.34
N PRO A 233 -1.05 7.38 -8.71
CA PRO A 233 -0.67 7.61 -7.34
C PRO A 233 -1.47 6.74 -6.35
N PHE A 234 -0.84 6.41 -5.22
CA PHE A 234 -1.40 5.66 -4.10
C PHE A 234 -0.59 5.94 -2.83
N LEU A 235 -1.04 5.44 -1.67
CA LEU A 235 -0.28 5.47 -0.43
C LEU A 235 0.29 4.07 -0.18
N GLY A 236 1.61 3.95 -0.07
CA GLY A 236 2.30 2.71 0.26
C GLY A 236 1.98 2.22 1.66
N VAL A 237 1.85 3.15 2.62
CA VAL A 237 1.40 2.85 3.99
C VAL A 237 -0.05 3.26 4.19
N MET A 238 -0.88 2.28 4.52
CA MET A 238 -2.18 2.46 5.16
C MET A 238 -2.29 1.42 6.29
N ALA A 239 -2.47 1.87 7.54
CA ALA A 239 -2.43 1.00 8.70
C ALA A 239 -3.52 1.31 9.73
N VAL A 240 -4.02 0.28 10.41
CA VAL A 240 -4.64 0.40 11.74
C VAL A 240 -3.59 0.14 12.82
N ALA A 241 -3.87 0.49 14.08
CA ALA A 241 -2.95 0.17 15.17
C ALA A 241 -2.81 -1.35 15.40
N VAL A 242 -1.61 -1.77 15.74
CA VAL A 242 -1.31 -3.13 16.23
C VAL A 242 -1.72 -3.25 17.69
N ASP A 243 -2.31 -4.38 18.08
CA ASP A 243 -2.55 -4.72 19.49
C ASP A 243 -1.24 -5.16 20.17
N SER A 244 -0.41 -4.16 20.48
CA SER A 244 0.85 -4.30 21.21
C SER A 244 1.06 -3.08 22.11
N THR A 245 1.56 -3.30 23.33
CA THR A 245 1.84 -2.26 24.34
C THR A 245 3.33 -2.12 24.66
N THR A 246 4.18 -2.95 24.05
CA THR A 246 5.62 -3.01 24.32
C THR A 246 6.49 -2.91 23.07
N GLU A 247 5.94 -3.20 21.89
CA GLU A 247 6.70 -3.19 20.64
C GLU A 247 6.55 -1.86 19.90
N VAL A 248 7.69 -1.33 19.46
CA VAL A 248 7.74 -0.35 18.36
C VAL A 248 7.48 -1.10 17.07
N ILE A 249 6.51 -0.63 16.28
CA ILE A 249 6.13 -1.25 15.00
C ILE A 249 6.73 -0.42 13.87
N PRO A 250 7.76 -0.90 13.13
CA PRO A 250 8.41 -0.10 12.10
C PRO A 250 7.44 0.30 10.97
N SER A 251 7.63 1.48 10.37
CA SER A 251 6.78 1.98 9.27
C SER A 251 6.87 1.14 7.99
N THR A 252 7.89 0.28 7.86
CA THR A 252 8.06 -0.74 6.82
C THR A 252 7.36 -2.07 7.14
N SER A 253 6.76 -2.21 8.32
CA SER A 253 6.03 -3.42 8.73
C SER A 253 4.82 -3.68 7.84
N VAL A 254 4.48 -4.95 7.70
CA VAL A 254 3.29 -5.43 6.99
C VAL A 254 2.69 -6.59 7.78
N GLY A 255 1.38 -6.63 7.91
CA GLY A 255 0.66 -7.72 8.59
C GLY A 255 -0.84 -7.51 8.60
N LEU A 256 -1.55 -8.12 9.57
CA LEU A 256 -3.01 -7.95 9.72
C LEU A 256 -3.44 -6.49 9.95
N HIS A 257 -2.51 -5.62 10.35
CA HIS A 257 -2.74 -4.18 10.52
C HIS A 257 -2.73 -3.39 9.20
N GLY A 258 -2.43 -4.01 8.06
CA GLY A 258 -2.06 -3.31 6.84
C GLY A 258 -0.56 -3.05 6.84
N GLY A 259 -0.17 -1.77 6.89
CA GLY A 259 1.24 -1.34 6.93
C GLY A 259 1.74 -0.90 5.56
N ALA A 260 3.03 -1.11 5.27
CA ALA A 260 3.67 -0.83 3.98
C ALA A 260 3.27 -1.85 2.91
N LEU A 261 2.00 -1.80 2.49
CA LEU A 261 1.37 -2.74 1.56
C LEU A 261 1.97 -2.65 0.15
N ASP A 262 2.50 -1.49 -0.26
CA ASP A 262 3.19 -1.29 -1.54
C ASP A 262 2.42 -1.77 -2.79
N SER A 263 1.09 -1.80 -2.71
CA SER A 263 0.23 -2.19 -3.84
C SER A 263 -0.25 -0.98 -4.62
N ARG A 264 0.13 -0.93 -5.90
CA ARG A 264 -0.38 0.05 -6.88
C ARG A 264 -1.88 -0.06 -7.16
N ASP A 265 -2.55 -1.09 -6.64
CA ASP A 265 -4.00 -1.26 -6.72
C ASP A 265 -4.74 -0.35 -5.73
N LEU A 266 -4.04 0.28 -4.76
CA LEU A 266 -4.56 1.27 -3.79
C LEU A 266 -4.81 2.67 -4.38
N GLY A 267 -5.12 2.75 -5.68
CA GLY A 267 -5.40 4.00 -6.38
C GLY A 267 -6.80 4.57 -6.10
N ILE A 268 -7.15 5.68 -6.77
CA ILE A 268 -8.48 6.30 -6.65
C ILE A 268 -9.58 5.30 -7.06
N GLY A 269 -10.59 5.15 -6.20
CA GLY A 269 -11.69 4.19 -6.37
C GLY A 269 -11.50 2.88 -5.58
N ALA A 270 -10.28 2.57 -5.15
CA ALA A 270 -9.97 1.37 -4.38
C ALA A 270 -10.59 1.39 -2.97
N ARG A 271 -10.82 0.19 -2.43
CA ARG A 271 -11.34 -0.08 -1.09
C ARG A 271 -10.39 -1.04 -0.42
N LEU A 272 -9.63 -0.57 0.56
CA LEU A 272 -8.78 -1.41 1.40
C LEU A 272 -9.55 -1.83 2.64
N TYR A 273 -9.50 -3.10 3.00
CA TYR A 273 -10.14 -3.66 4.18
C TYR A 273 -9.07 -4.12 5.18
N LEU A 274 -9.10 -3.59 6.40
CA LEU A 274 -8.12 -3.89 7.47
C LEU A 274 -8.81 -4.45 8.72
N PRO A 275 -8.46 -5.66 9.19
CA PRO A 275 -8.90 -6.20 10.48
C PRO A 275 -8.56 -5.27 11.65
N VAL A 276 -9.57 -4.82 12.39
CA VAL A 276 -9.40 -3.96 13.56
C VAL A 276 -8.84 -4.79 14.72
N GLN A 277 -7.72 -4.34 15.29
CA GLN A 277 -7.03 -4.97 16.43
C GLN A 277 -7.19 -4.16 17.72
N VAL A 278 -7.14 -2.82 17.63
CA VAL A 278 -7.30 -1.90 18.77
C VAL A 278 -8.62 -1.15 18.67
N GLY A 279 -9.27 -0.88 19.81
CA GLY A 279 -10.50 -0.10 19.88
C GLY A 279 -10.35 1.29 19.23
N GLY A 280 -11.30 1.66 18.37
CA GLY A 280 -11.24 2.88 17.58
C GLY A 280 -10.36 2.79 16.32
N ALA A 281 -9.75 1.63 16.03
CA ALA A 281 -8.87 1.31 14.90
C ALA A 281 -7.57 2.13 14.75
N LEU A 282 -7.53 3.39 15.18
CA LEU A 282 -6.34 4.25 15.20
C LEU A 282 -5.61 4.26 13.83
N PHE A 283 -6.33 4.67 12.79
CA PHE A 283 -5.87 4.58 11.40
C PHE A 283 -4.85 5.66 11.02
N ALA A 284 -3.74 5.28 10.39
CA ALA A 284 -2.67 6.17 9.95
C ALA A 284 -2.21 5.88 8.50
N VAL A 285 -1.60 6.88 7.86
CA VAL A 285 -1.17 6.82 6.45
C VAL A 285 0.21 7.41 6.22
N GLY A 286 0.92 6.93 5.20
CA GLY A 286 2.24 7.45 4.82
C GLY A 286 2.73 6.86 3.50
N ASP A 287 4.05 6.98 3.28
CA ASP A 287 4.76 6.46 2.11
C ASP A 287 4.08 6.82 0.77
N PRO A 288 3.97 8.11 0.43
CA PRO A 288 3.14 8.55 -0.69
C PRO A 288 3.86 8.37 -2.04
N HIS A 289 3.25 7.58 -2.91
CA HIS A 289 3.81 7.20 -4.20
C HIS A 289 3.04 7.85 -5.36
N TYR A 290 3.76 8.33 -6.36
CA TYR A 290 3.20 8.81 -7.64
C TYR A 290 3.09 7.70 -8.70
N ALA A 291 3.97 6.71 -8.62
CA ALA A 291 3.93 5.46 -9.40
C ALA A 291 4.83 4.40 -8.75
N LEU A 292 4.46 3.13 -8.88
CA LEU A 292 5.29 1.99 -8.50
C LEU A 292 5.12 0.85 -9.53
N GLY A 293 6.19 0.13 -9.81
CA GLY A 293 6.16 -1.15 -10.52
C GLY A 293 6.08 -2.31 -9.52
N ASP A 294 5.31 -3.35 -9.84
CA ASP A 294 5.18 -4.56 -9.02
C ASP A 294 6.58 -5.10 -8.64
N GLY A 295 6.82 -5.28 -7.35
CA GLY A 295 8.06 -5.80 -6.76
C GLY A 295 8.90 -4.76 -5.99
N LYS A 296 8.66 -3.44 -6.17
CA LYS A 296 9.46 -2.33 -5.57
C LYS A 296 10.98 -2.58 -5.71
N ILE A 297 11.40 -3.02 -6.91
CA ILE A 297 12.71 -3.63 -7.17
C ILE A 297 13.93 -2.74 -6.88
N GLY A 298 13.76 -1.41 -6.88
CA GLY A 298 14.79 -0.43 -6.48
C GLY A 298 14.72 -0.01 -5.01
N ALA A 299 13.98 -0.75 -4.17
CA ALA A 299 13.56 -0.42 -2.79
C ALA A 299 12.68 0.83 -2.62
N THR A 300 12.79 1.83 -3.48
CA THR A 300 11.89 3.00 -3.55
C THR A 300 10.92 2.91 -4.74
N ALA A 301 9.84 3.68 -4.66
CA ALA A 301 8.93 3.97 -5.76
C ALA A 301 9.35 5.26 -6.49
N LEU A 302 8.46 5.83 -7.31
CA LEU A 302 8.45 7.28 -7.52
C LEU A 302 7.80 7.94 -6.31
N GLU A 303 8.62 8.29 -5.33
CA GLU A 303 8.27 8.95 -4.07
C GLU A 303 7.76 10.37 -4.33
N GLY A 304 6.64 10.78 -3.74
CA GLY A 304 6.11 12.12 -3.94
C GLY A 304 4.94 12.48 -3.01
N PRO A 305 4.95 13.66 -2.36
CA PRO A 305 3.95 14.04 -1.36
C PRO A 305 2.54 14.15 -1.96
N LEU A 306 1.53 13.62 -1.25
CA LEU A 306 0.14 13.53 -1.71
C LEU A 306 -0.82 14.27 -0.79
N ARG A 307 -1.87 14.84 -1.37
CA ARG A 307 -3.11 15.14 -0.65
C ARG A 307 -4.12 14.04 -0.94
N ALA A 308 -4.41 13.23 0.06
CA ALA A 308 -5.25 12.05 -0.04
C ALA A 308 -6.58 12.28 0.68
N THR A 309 -7.71 12.05 0.02
CA THR A 309 -9.02 12.07 0.69
C THR A 309 -9.55 10.65 0.76
N LEU A 310 -9.78 10.19 1.99
CA LEU A 310 -10.21 8.82 2.29
C LEU A 310 -11.55 8.85 3.05
N ARG A 311 -12.40 7.83 2.87
CA ARG A 311 -13.50 7.53 3.81
C ARG A 311 -13.08 6.38 4.71
N LEU A 312 -13.31 6.50 6.01
CA LEU A 312 -12.98 5.47 6.99
C LEU A 312 -14.28 4.91 7.57
N THR A 313 -14.61 3.64 7.26
CA THR A 313 -15.88 3.00 7.62
C THR A 313 -15.63 1.72 8.41
N ALA A 314 -15.98 1.70 9.69
CA ALA A 314 -15.97 0.48 10.48
C ALA A 314 -17.14 -0.43 10.07
N LEU A 315 -16.83 -1.63 9.60
CA LEU A 315 -17.75 -2.68 9.21
C LEU A 315 -17.83 -3.74 10.31
N ARG A 316 -18.99 -3.87 10.94
CA ARG A 316 -19.29 -4.96 11.89
C ARG A 316 -19.35 -6.31 11.18
N GLU A 317 -19.18 -7.39 11.95
CA GLU A 317 -19.10 -8.78 11.48
C GLU A 317 -20.05 -9.13 10.31
N THR A 318 -21.35 -8.81 10.39
CA THR A 318 -22.31 -9.10 9.29
C THR A 318 -21.94 -8.39 7.97
N ALA A 319 -21.50 -7.13 8.03
CA ALA A 319 -21.10 -6.37 6.85
C ALA A 319 -19.68 -6.76 6.38
N ALA A 320 -18.79 -7.12 7.31
CA ALA A 320 -17.48 -7.67 7.00
C ALA A 320 -17.58 -9.04 6.30
N ARG A 321 -18.46 -9.94 6.76
CA ARG A 321 -18.82 -11.20 6.08
C ARG A 321 -19.38 -10.95 4.69
N ALA A 322 -20.28 -9.98 4.53
CA ALA A 322 -20.88 -9.64 3.23
C ALA A 322 -19.86 -9.07 2.22
N ALA A 323 -18.76 -8.49 2.69
CA ALA A 323 -17.65 -8.03 1.84
C ALA A 323 -16.61 -9.13 1.56
N LEU A 324 -16.13 -9.81 2.61
CA LEU A 324 -14.90 -10.63 2.59
C LEU A 324 -15.13 -12.15 2.75
N GLY A 325 -16.38 -12.57 3.00
CA GLY A 325 -16.66 -13.94 3.43
C GLY A 325 -15.94 -14.27 4.74
N ALA A 326 -15.18 -15.36 4.74
CA ALA A 326 -14.38 -15.83 5.88
C ALA A 326 -12.97 -15.20 5.96
N LEU A 327 -12.53 -14.41 4.98
CA LEU A 327 -11.21 -13.78 5.01
C LEU A 327 -11.11 -12.75 6.14
N ARG A 328 -10.01 -12.76 6.90
CA ARG A 328 -9.72 -11.84 8.02
C ARG A 328 -8.28 -11.30 7.95
N GLU A 329 -7.92 -10.89 6.74
CA GLU A 329 -6.59 -10.41 6.34
C GLU A 329 -6.75 -9.12 5.51
N PRO A 330 -5.67 -8.35 5.27
CA PRO A 330 -5.71 -7.20 4.36
C PRO A 330 -6.18 -7.61 2.96
N PHE A 331 -7.18 -6.91 2.44
CA PHE A 331 -7.81 -7.18 1.15
C PHE A 331 -8.08 -5.88 0.41
N ILE A 332 -7.81 -5.86 -0.90
CA ILE A 332 -8.06 -4.70 -1.76
C ILE A 332 -9.15 -5.05 -2.76
N GLU A 333 -10.14 -4.18 -2.89
CA GLU A 333 -11.18 -4.25 -3.92
C GLU A 333 -11.10 -3.00 -4.78
N THR A 334 -11.03 -3.16 -6.10
CA THR A 334 -11.27 -2.10 -7.07
C THR A 334 -12.54 -2.43 -7.87
N ASP A 335 -12.96 -1.54 -8.77
CA ASP A 335 -14.11 -1.80 -9.64
C ASP A 335 -13.80 -2.85 -10.73
N THR A 336 -12.56 -3.36 -10.84
CA THR A 336 -12.17 -4.39 -11.83
C THR A 336 -11.53 -5.64 -11.21
N VAL A 337 -10.85 -5.54 -10.07
CA VAL A 337 -10.16 -6.68 -9.43
C VAL A 337 -10.43 -6.76 -7.92
N TRP A 338 -10.45 -7.98 -7.41
CA TRP A 338 -10.16 -8.28 -6.01
C TRP A 338 -8.68 -8.64 -5.87
N VAL A 339 -8.04 -8.25 -4.78
CA VAL A 339 -6.62 -8.55 -4.53
C VAL A 339 -6.47 -9.12 -3.12
N THR A 340 -6.05 -10.38 -3.04
CA THR A 340 -5.55 -10.99 -1.80
C THR A 340 -4.04 -10.83 -1.72
N MET A 341 -3.52 -10.77 -0.49
CA MET A 341 -2.11 -10.53 -0.23
C MET A 341 -1.53 -11.65 0.64
N GLY A 342 -0.24 -11.93 0.46
CA GLY A 342 0.50 -12.91 1.25
C GLY A 342 1.86 -12.36 1.66
N ARG A 343 2.27 -12.66 2.90
CA ARG A 343 3.51 -12.15 3.48
C ARG A 343 4.29 -13.26 4.18
N ASP A 344 5.55 -13.44 3.79
CA ASP A 344 6.49 -14.39 4.41
C ASP A 344 7.94 -13.89 4.19
N ALA A 345 8.93 -14.51 4.82
CA ALA A 345 10.34 -14.25 4.52
C ALA A 345 10.75 -14.92 3.20
N ASP A 346 10.21 -16.11 2.90
CA ASP A 346 10.34 -16.75 1.58
C ASP A 346 9.29 -16.22 0.59
N LEU A 347 9.74 -15.84 -0.60
CA LEU A 347 8.84 -15.31 -1.64
C LEU A 347 7.86 -16.38 -2.16
N THR A 348 8.26 -17.65 -2.19
CA THR A 348 7.39 -18.76 -2.63
C THR A 348 6.25 -18.98 -1.64
N GLU A 349 6.53 -18.94 -0.34
CA GLU A 349 5.51 -19.03 0.71
C GLU A 349 4.64 -17.77 0.80
N ALA A 350 5.19 -16.58 0.54
CA ALA A 350 4.39 -15.36 0.39
C ALA A 350 3.37 -15.50 -0.76
N ILE A 351 3.80 -16.04 -1.92
CA ILE A 351 2.91 -16.35 -3.05
C ILE A 351 1.85 -17.39 -2.64
N ARG A 352 2.26 -18.53 -2.05
CA ARG A 352 1.31 -19.57 -1.59
C ARG A 352 0.29 -19.03 -0.60
N ARG A 353 0.67 -18.12 0.31
CA ARG A 353 -0.27 -17.43 1.22
C ARG A 353 -1.31 -16.64 0.42
N ALA A 354 -0.90 -15.77 -0.51
CA ALA A 354 -1.81 -15.00 -1.36
C ALA A 354 -2.81 -15.91 -2.12
N THR A 355 -2.33 -17.03 -2.69
CA THR A 355 -3.17 -18.04 -3.36
C THR A 355 -4.13 -18.75 -2.40
N ARG A 356 -3.69 -19.15 -1.20
CA ARG A 356 -4.58 -19.77 -0.20
C ARG A 356 -5.68 -18.82 0.26
N SER A 357 -5.35 -17.53 0.42
CA SER A 357 -6.33 -16.49 0.78
C SER A 357 -7.28 -16.19 -0.38
N ALA A 358 -6.82 -16.28 -1.64
CA ALA A 358 -7.68 -16.20 -2.83
C ALA A 358 -8.67 -17.38 -2.89
N VAL A 359 -8.22 -18.61 -2.67
CA VAL A 359 -9.09 -19.79 -2.59
C VAL A 359 -10.10 -19.66 -1.44
N LEU A 360 -9.67 -19.17 -0.26
CA LEU A 360 -10.58 -18.92 0.86
C LEU A 360 -11.63 -17.86 0.53
N PHE A 361 -11.25 -16.76 -0.12
CA PHE A 361 -12.16 -15.72 -0.55
C PHE A 361 -13.18 -16.26 -1.57
N LEU A 362 -12.74 -16.91 -2.65
CA LEU A 362 -13.64 -17.47 -3.66
C LEU A 362 -14.58 -18.52 -3.05
N GLN A 363 -14.09 -19.41 -2.18
CA GLN A 363 -14.92 -20.38 -1.48
C GLN A 363 -15.98 -19.72 -0.58
N SER A 364 -15.57 -18.76 0.25
CA SER A 364 -16.43 -18.23 1.32
C SER A 364 -17.22 -16.97 0.97
N ARG A 365 -16.94 -16.32 -0.17
CA ARG A 365 -17.64 -15.12 -0.65
C ARG A 365 -18.28 -15.30 -2.03
N VAL A 366 -17.73 -16.12 -2.92
CA VAL A 366 -18.33 -16.41 -4.24
C VAL A 366 -19.12 -17.72 -4.23
N GLY A 367 -18.66 -18.73 -3.48
CA GLY A 367 -19.32 -20.03 -3.33
C GLY A 367 -18.78 -21.14 -4.25
N LEU A 368 -17.58 -20.96 -4.83
CA LEU A 368 -16.90 -22.02 -5.59
C LEU A 368 -16.35 -23.10 -4.66
N GLU A 369 -16.32 -24.36 -5.12
CA GLU A 369 -15.59 -25.39 -4.39
C GLU A 369 -14.07 -25.18 -4.45
N ARG A 370 -13.35 -25.73 -3.46
CA ARG A 370 -11.92 -25.43 -3.27
C ARG A 370 -11.05 -25.80 -4.48
N ALA A 371 -11.42 -26.87 -5.19
CA ALA A 371 -10.75 -27.31 -6.41
C ALA A 371 -11.07 -26.41 -7.61
N GLU A 372 -12.32 -25.95 -7.73
CA GLU A 372 -12.79 -25.06 -8.79
C GLU A 372 -12.16 -23.67 -8.65
N ALA A 373 -12.12 -23.14 -7.44
CA ALA A 373 -11.43 -21.90 -7.11
C ALA A 373 -9.94 -21.97 -7.49
N LEU A 374 -9.25 -23.06 -7.16
CA LEU A 374 -7.85 -23.24 -7.55
C LEU A 374 -7.66 -23.38 -9.07
N ALA A 375 -8.56 -24.09 -9.75
CA ALA A 375 -8.53 -24.24 -11.20
C ALA A 375 -8.75 -22.90 -11.93
N TYR A 376 -9.73 -22.10 -11.49
CA TYR A 376 -9.93 -20.73 -11.97
C TYR A 376 -8.68 -19.86 -11.75
N LEU A 377 -8.13 -19.84 -10.54
CA LEU A 377 -6.95 -19.03 -10.21
C LEU A 377 -5.73 -19.42 -11.06
N SER A 378 -5.58 -20.71 -11.39
CA SER A 378 -4.52 -21.21 -12.26
C SER A 378 -4.71 -20.86 -13.75
N ALA A 379 -5.90 -20.41 -14.16
CA ALA A 379 -6.25 -20.13 -15.56
C ALA A 379 -6.45 -18.64 -15.86
N ALA A 380 -6.87 -17.83 -14.87
CA ALA A 380 -7.36 -16.47 -15.10
C ALA A 380 -6.86 -15.40 -14.10
N ALA A 381 -6.19 -15.76 -13.01
CA ALA A 381 -5.74 -14.78 -12.00
C ALA A 381 -4.27 -14.36 -12.18
N ASP A 382 -3.96 -13.08 -11.95
CA ASP A 382 -2.57 -12.59 -11.97
C ASP A 382 -1.93 -12.78 -10.58
N ILE A 383 -0.80 -13.48 -10.53
CA ILE A 383 0.06 -13.58 -9.33
C ILE A 383 1.35 -12.79 -9.53
N GLY A 384 1.79 -12.09 -8.48
CA GLY A 384 3.02 -11.31 -8.51
C GLY A 384 3.43 -10.79 -7.14
N VAL A 385 4.31 -9.79 -7.13
CA VAL A 385 5.02 -9.31 -5.94
C VAL A 385 4.69 -7.82 -5.69
N CYS A 386 4.42 -7.42 -4.45
CA CYS A 386 4.28 -6.00 -4.09
C CYS A 386 5.66 -5.39 -3.83
N ARG A 387 6.37 -5.90 -2.80
CA ARG A 387 7.71 -5.49 -2.41
C ARG A 387 8.62 -6.70 -2.13
N ILE A 388 9.80 -6.69 -2.74
CA ILE A 388 10.99 -7.46 -2.39
C ILE A 388 11.86 -6.62 -1.44
N GLY A 389 12.55 -7.26 -0.49
CA GLY A 389 13.50 -6.58 0.40
C GLY A 389 13.95 -7.46 1.57
N PRO A 390 14.84 -6.97 2.45
CA PRO A 390 15.25 -7.70 3.64
C PRO A 390 14.06 -7.98 4.58
N GLY A 391 14.06 -9.15 5.20
CA GLY A 391 12.98 -9.59 6.08
C GLY A 391 11.74 -10.06 5.33
N ALA A 392 10.56 -9.54 5.70
CA ALA A 392 9.28 -10.01 5.16
C ALA A 392 8.99 -9.42 3.77
N GLN A 393 8.88 -10.32 2.79
CA GLN A 393 8.46 -10.06 1.41
C GLN A 393 6.93 -10.11 1.28
N THR A 394 6.40 -9.56 0.19
CA THR A 394 4.94 -9.45 -0.03
C THR A 394 4.53 -9.83 -1.44
N ALA A 395 3.56 -10.72 -1.57
CA ALA A 395 2.98 -11.18 -2.84
C ALA A 395 1.48 -10.88 -2.92
N PHE A 396 0.94 -10.88 -4.12
CA PHE A 396 -0.49 -10.68 -4.39
C PHE A 396 -1.07 -11.76 -5.30
N CYS A 397 -2.39 -11.91 -5.26
CA CYS A 397 -3.18 -12.57 -6.29
C CYS A 397 -4.35 -11.64 -6.66
N ARG A 398 -4.37 -11.15 -7.91
CA ARG A 398 -5.45 -10.33 -8.49
C ARG A 398 -6.45 -11.24 -9.20
N ILE A 399 -7.72 -11.13 -8.84
CA ILE A 399 -8.85 -11.90 -9.36
C ILE A 399 -9.74 -10.94 -10.14
N HIS A 400 -10.02 -11.22 -11.41
CA HIS A 400 -10.77 -10.31 -12.29
C HIS A 400 -12.27 -10.41 -12.03
N ARG A 401 -12.88 -9.31 -11.57
CA ARG A 401 -14.31 -9.28 -11.17
C ARG A 401 -15.26 -9.52 -12.34
N VAL A 402 -14.82 -9.25 -13.57
CA VAL A 402 -15.61 -9.44 -14.80
C VAL A 402 -15.94 -10.90 -15.09
N ASP A 403 -15.20 -11.84 -14.50
CA ASP A 403 -15.40 -13.29 -14.68
C ASP A 403 -16.57 -13.82 -13.82
N PHE A 404 -17.10 -13.01 -12.91
CA PHE A 404 -18.08 -13.42 -11.90
C PHE A 404 -19.43 -12.72 -12.09
N THR A 405 -20.50 -13.49 -12.03
CA THR A 405 -21.88 -12.99 -12.02
C THR A 405 -22.27 -12.43 -10.63
N GLU A 406 -21.58 -11.37 -10.21
CA GLU A 406 -21.97 -10.61 -9.02
C GLU A 406 -23.43 -10.13 -9.13
N PRO A 407 -24.27 -10.30 -8.09
CA PRO A 407 -25.58 -9.67 -8.02
C PRO A 407 -25.40 -8.15 -8.10
N THR A 408 -25.71 -7.57 -9.26
CA THR A 408 -25.31 -6.20 -9.61
C THR A 408 -25.81 -5.22 -8.56
N ALA A 409 -24.90 -4.63 -7.79
CA ALA A 409 -25.23 -3.64 -6.76
C ALA A 409 -26.05 -2.52 -7.41
N ALA A 410 -27.30 -2.37 -6.96
CA ALA A 410 -28.26 -1.49 -7.61
C ALA A 410 -27.70 -0.06 -7.66
N LYS A 411 -27.48 0.46 -8.89
CA LYS A 411 -26.84 1.77 -9.12
C LYS A 411 -27.51 2.80 -8.22
N PRO A 412 -26.76 3.51 -7.35
CA PRO A 412 -27.36 4.49 -6.44
C PRO A 412 -28.08 5.54 -7.28
N ARG A 413 -29.41 5.58 -7.15
CA ARG A 413 -30.24 6.61 -7.80
C ARG A 413 -29.86 7.95 -7.18
N LEU A 414 -28.92 8.67 -7.81
CA LEU A 414 -28.68 10.07 -7.47
C LEU A 414 -30.02 10.80 -7.55
N HIS A 415 -30.51 11.25 -6.39
CA HIS A 415 -31.74 12.01 -6.30
C HIS A 415 -31.49 13.37 -6.96
N ARG A 416 -31.78 13.47 -8.26
CA ARG A 416 -31.87 14.75 -8.95
C ARG A 416 -33.03 15.51 -8.30
N PRO A 417 -32.80 16.64 -7.61
CA PRO A 417 -33.90 17.45 -7.14
C PRO A 417 -34.71 17.93 -8.35
N PRO A 418 -36.04 18.08 -8.23
CA PRO A 418 -36.84 18.63 -9.31
C PRO A 418 -36.38 20.07 -9.59
N PHE A 419 -35.81 20.31 -10.78
CA PHE A 419 -35.53 21.66 -11.25
C PHE A 419 -36.86 22.35 -11.59
N THR A 420 -37.42 23.04 -10.61
CA THR A 420 -38.55 23.94 -10.80
C THR A 420 -38.15 25.01 -11.83
N ARG A 421 -38.62 24.86 -13.07
CA ARG A 421 -38.39 25.85 -14.13
C ARG A 421 -39.11 27.15 -13.74
N ILE A 422 -38.34 28.15 -13.34
CA ILE A 422 -38.82 29.53 -13.32
C ILE A 422 -39.05 29.93 -14.77
N ALA A 423 -40.31 29.97 -15.18
CA ALA A 423 -40.71 30.43 -16.51
C ALA A 423 -40.61 31.96 -16.56
N VAL A 424 -39.51 32.48 -17.13
CA VAL A 424 -39.43 33.90 -17.51
C VAL A 424 -40.24 34.07 -18.79
N GLY A 425 -41.41 34.69 -18.66
CA GLY A 425 -42.29 34.96 -19.80
C GLY A 425 -41.76 36.12 -20.66
N ALA A 426 -41.61 35.87 -21.96
CA ALA A 426 -41.53 36.87 -23.01
C ALA A 426 -42.37 36.35 -24.19
N ALA A 427 -43.11 37.24 -24.86
CA ALA A 427 -44.16 36.85 -25.82
C ALA A 427 -43.76 37.14 -27.29
N GLY A 428 -44.41 36.46 -28.23
CA GLY A 428 -44.64 37.00 -29.58
C GLY A 428 -44.47 36.04 -30.76
N ALA A 429 -45.61 35.65 -31.35
CA ALA A 429 -45.81 35.27 -32.77
C ALA A 429 -45.08 34.02 -33.35
N ALA A 430 -45.54 33.40 -34.45
CA ALA A 430 -46.90 33.22 -35.02
C ALA A 430 -46.84 32.18 -36.17
N GLY A 431 -47.97 31.50 -36.45
CA GLY A 431 -48.12 30.55 -37.58
C GLY A 431 -47.54 29.15 -37.34
N ASP A 432 -47.97 28.09 -38.06
CA ASP A 432 -49.10 27.98 -39.01
C ASP A 432 -49.66 26.53 -39.00
N ALA A 433 -50.70 26.24 -39.80
CA ALA A 433 -51.57 25.05 -39.67
C ALA A 433 -51.31 23.88 -40.67
N GLY A 434 -52.02 22.76 -40.43
CA GLY A 434 -52.16 21.60 -41.35
C GLY A 434 -51.19 20.43 -41.09
N ASP A 435 -51.51 19.18 -41.48
CA ASP A 435 -52.79 18.57 -41.90
C ASP A 435 -52.74 17.04 -41.67
N ALA A 436 -53.81 16.29 -42.03
CA ALA A 436 -54.01 14.88 -41.70
C ALA A 436 -53.46 13.85 -42.73
N GLY A 437 -53.56 12.55 -42.37
CA GLY A 437 -53.15 11.38 -43.16
C GLY A 437 -52.10 10.52 -42.44
N ASP A 438 -52.09 9.18 -42.52
CA ASP A 438 -53.00 8.23 -43.19
C ASP A 438 -53.05 6.90 -42.40
N ALA A 439 -53.86 5.94 -42.83
CA ALA A 439 -54.15 4.66 -42.14
C ALA A 439 -53.26 3.47 -42.57
N GLY A 440 -53.46 2.32 -41.91
CA GLY A 440 -52.93 1.02 -42.31
C GLY A 440 -51.74 0.54 -41.45
N ASP A 441 -51.67 -0.70 -40.96
CA ASP A 441 -52.57 -1.85 -41.14
C ASP A 441 -52.93 -2.54 -39.82
N VAL A 442 -54.01 -3.31 -39.86
CA VAL A 442 -54.38 -4.29 -38.83
C VAL A 442 -53.92 -5.68 -39.26
N ASP A 443 -53.49 -6.48 -38.30
CA ASP A 443 -53.97 -7.85 -38.23
C ASP A 443 -54.02 -8.31 -36.77
N ALA A 444 -54.90 -9.26 -36.46
CA ALA A 444 -55.19 -9.64 -35.08
C ALA A 444 -55.49 -11.13 -34.96
N GLU A 445 -55.16 -11.70 -33.80
CA GLU A 445 -55.97 -12.79 -33.26
C GLU A 445 -56.02 -12.69 -31.72
N ARG A 446 -57.06 -13.28 -31.14
CA ARG A 446 -57.36 -13.32 -29.70
C ARG A 446 -57.80 -14.74 -29.36
N ASP A 447 -57.52 -15.16 -28.12
CA ASP A 447 -58.50 -15.69 -27.16
C ASP A 447 -57.75 -15.88 -25.82
N LEU A 448 -58.17 -15.33 -24.68
CA LEU A 448 -59.43 -15.40 -23.92
C LEU A 448 -59.52 -16.60 -22.95
N GLU A 449 -59.17 -16.29 -21.70
CA GLU A 449 -59.42 -17.02 -20.44
C GLU A 449 -60.94 -17.25 -20.17
N PRO A 450 -61.35 -18.24 -19.35
CA PRO A 450 -61.45 -18.00 -17.88
C PRO A 450 -61.24 -19.24 -16.97
N ALA A 451 -61.50 -19.07 -15.66
CA ALA A 451 -61.07 -19.96 -14.57
C ALA A 451 -62.20 -20.57 -13.69
N VAL A 452 -61.87 -21.70 -13.02
CA VAL A 452 -62.18 -22.09 -11.61
C VAL A 452 -63.64 -22.01 -11.09
N PRO A 453 -64.21 -23.13 -10.57
CA PRO A 453 -64.43 -23.27 -9.11
C PRO A 453 -64.21 -24.69 -8.53
N ALA A 454 -64.47 -24.91 -7.23
CA ALA A 454 -63.97 -26.05 -6.42
C ALA A 454 -64.95 -26.68 -5.39
N ASP A 455 -64.65 -27.91 -4.94
CA ASP A 455 -64.78 -28.57 -3.60
C ASP A 455 -64.07 -29.97 -3.73
N GLY A 456 -63.75 -30.83 -2.76
CA GLY A 456 -63.91 -30.93 -1.29
C GLY A 456 -63.27 -32.26 -0.80
N ALA A 457 -63.43 -32.80 0.42
CA ALA A 457 -63.93 -32.27 1.69
C ALA A 457 -63.56 -33.25 2.86
N ARG A 458 -63.20 -32.71 4.05
CA ARG A 458 -63.28 -33.33 5.43
C ARG A 458 -62.39 -34.56 5.78
N GLN A 459 -62.15 -34.92 7.07
CA GLN A 459 -61.84 -34.17 8.31
C GLN A 459 -61.19 -35.12 9.40
N PRO A 460 -61.12 -34.89 10.75
CA PRO A 460 -59.85 -35.09 11.49
C PRO A 460 -59.91 -36.06 12.71
N VAL A 461 -58.86 -36.06 13.56
CA VAL A 461 -58.91 -36.45 14.99
C VAL A 461 -57.91 -35.66 15.85
N ASP A 462 -58.13 -35.66 17.17
CA ASP A 462 -57.57 -34.82 18.25
C ASP A 462 -56.09 -35.16 18.65
N GLY A 463 -55.33 -34.43 19.50
CA GLY A 463 -55.56 -33.25 20.37
C GLY A 463 -54.20 -32.55 20.70
N GLU A 464 -53.85 -31.89 21.82
CA GLU A 464 -54.48 -31.47 23.11
C GLU A 464 -53.67 -30.26 23.74
N ARG A 465 -53.72 -30.01 25.07
CA ARG A 465 -53.05 -28.92 25.86
C ARG A 465 -52.81 -29.39 27.35
N PRO A 466 -52.30 -28.59 28.34
CA PRO A 466 -51.49 -27.35 28.38
C PRO A 466 -50.25 -27.38 29.35
N ALA A 467 -49.58 -26.20 29.44
CA ALA A 467 -48.60 -25.63 30.41
C ALA A 467 -48.38 -26.18 31.86
N ALA A 468 -47.17 -25.89 32.42
CA ALA A 468 -46.91 -25.53 33.84
C ALA A 468 -45.48 -24.91 34.06
N GLU A 469 -45.20 -24.39 35.27
CA GLU A 469 -44.10 -23.45 35.63
C GLU A 469 -42.91 -24.08 36.46
N HIS A 470 -42.10 -23.20 37.10
CA HIS A 470 -41.09 -23.43 38.17
C HIS A 470 -39.66 -23.89 37.80
N SER A 471 -38.64 -23.75 38.69
CA SER A 471 -38.02 -22.57 39.34
C SER A 471 -36.95 -22.99 40.39
N GLY A 472 -35.86 -22.22 40.55
CA GLY A 472 -34.79 -22.45 41.55
C GLY A 472 -33.40 -22.57 40.87
N ILE A 473 -32.29 -21.89 41.23
CA ILE A 473 -31.70 -21.31 42.46
C ILE A 473 -30.77 -22.28 43.24
N GLY A 474 -29.48 -21.93 43.26
CA GLY A 474 -28.38 -22.48 44.07
C GLY A 474 -27.04 -22.32 43.32
N THR A 475 -26.02 -21.54 43.73
CA THR A 475 -25.13 -21.62 44.92
C THR A 475 -24.35 -22.94 44.98
N GLU A 476 -23.01 -23.00 45.10
CA GLU A 476 -22.04 -22.00 45.60
C GLU A 476 -20.57 -22.19 45.09
N ARG A 477 -19.70 -21.22 45.45
CA ARG A 477 -18.24 -21.24 45.83
C ARG A 477 -17.38 -22.54 45.68
N GLU A 478 -16.03 -22.53 45.57
CA GLU A 478 -15.01 -21.45 45.68
C GLU A 478 -13.65 -21.71 44.94
N ARG A 479 -12.58 -21.01 45.36
CA ARG A 479 -11.21 -20.84 44.81
C ARG A 479 -10.27 -22.05 45.13
N VAL A 480 -9.36 -22.54 44.26
CA VAL A 480 -8.00 -22.03 43.85
C VAL A 480 -7.01 -21.96 45.05
N PRO A 481 -5.70 -22.36 45.03
CA PRO A 481 -4.72 -22.50 43.90
C PRO A 481 -3.66 -23.68 43.91
N ARG A 482 -2.84 -23.74 42.84
CA ARG A 482 -1.36 -24.07 42.72
C ARG A 482 -0.69 -25.23 43.50
N SER A 483 0.11 -26.04 42.78
CA SER A 483 1.60 -26.12 42.90
C SER A 483 2.22 -26.90 41.70
N ALA A 484 3.53 -27.20 41.68
CA ALA A 484 4.26 -27.65 40.47
C ALA A 484 5.49 -28.57 40.73
N SER A 485 6.04 -29.11 39.62
CA SER A 485 7.45 -29.51 39.35
C SER A 485 7.87 -31.01 39.31
N ALA A 486 8.66 -31.30 38.25
CA ALA A 486 9.78 -32.26 38.09
C ALA A 486 9.63 -33.80 38.29
N GLY A 487 10.19 -34.58 37.35
CA GLY A 487 10.43 -36.03 37.52
C GLY A 487 10.86 -36.80 36.25
N THR A 488 12.16 -37.13 36.13
CA THR A 488 12.81 -37.99 35.09
C THR A 488 14.17 -38.49 35.64
N PRO A 489 14.96 -39.41 35.02
CA PRO A 489 14.76 -40.29 33.85
C PRO A 489 15.16 -41.78 34.10
N ARG A 490 15.28 -42.62 33.03
CA ARG A 490 16.18 -43.80 32.85
C ARG A 490 16.04 -44.34 31.39
N SER A 491 17.06 -44.33 30.52
CA SER A 491 18.03 -45.42 30.16
C SER A 491 17.36 -46.76 29.80
N GLY A 492 17.60 -47.48 28.68
CA GLY A 492 18.71 -47.64 27.71
C GLY A 492 18.82 -49.17 27.37
N PRO A 493 19.78 -49.74 26.60
CA PRO A 493 20.80 -49.21 25.66
C PRO A 493 20.84 -49.96 24.28
N GLY A 494 21.87 -49.75 23.44
CA GLY A 494 22.21 -50.62 22.28
C GLY A 494 23.29 -50.04 21.34
N GLU A 495 24.36 -50.79 21.02
CA GLU A 495 25.58 -50.32 20.32
C GLU A 495 25.87 -51.04 18.99
N ARG A 496 26.67 -50.42 18.08
CA ARG A 496 27.93 -50.95 17.48
C ARG A 496 28.51 -50.06 16.35
N ALA A 497 29.78 -50.30 15.99
CA ALA A 497 30.59 -49.59 14.97
C ALA A 497 31.72 -50.56 14.45
N ASP A 498 32.64 -50.24 13.52
CA ASP A 498 32.96 -48.93 12.90
C ASP A 498 33.32 -48.95 11.38
N PRO A 499 34.54 -49.35 10.90
CA PRO A 499 35.20 -48.51 9.87
C PRO A 499 35.63 -49.20 8.55
N ASP A 500 35.69 -48.43 7.44
CA ASP A 500 36.95 -48.13 6.70
C ASP A 500 36.80 -47.14 5.50
N ALA A 501 37.81 -46.26 5.39
CA ALA A 501 38.37 -45.40 4.32
C ALA A 501 37.91 -45.47 2.81
N PRO A 502 38.33 -44.52 1.92
CA PRO A 502 38.56 -43.06 2.09
C PRO A 502 38.21 -42.14 0.86
N GLY A 503 38.13 -40.82 1.08
CA GLY A 503 38.70 -39.81 0.16
C GLY A 503 37.80 -39.07 -0.86
N GLY A 504 37.77 -37.72 -0.78
CA GLY A 504 37.22 -36.83 -1.82
C GLY A 504 36.90 -35.41 -1.29
N PRO A 505 37.43 -34.31 -1.86
CA PRO A 505 37.23 -32.96 -1.33
C PRO A 505 35.92 -32.30 -1.82
N GLY A 506 35.13 -31.75 -0.90
CA GLY A 506 33.97 -30.91 -1.23
C GLY A 506 34.35 -29.43 -1.47
N PRO A 507 33.59 -28.68 -2.29
CA PRO A 507 33.83 -27.25 -2.50
C PRO A 507 33.45 -26.41 -1.27
N ALA A 508 34.20 -25.33 -1.02
CA ALA A 508 34.01 -24.48 0.13
C ALA A 508 32.72 -23.64 0.07
N ARG A 509 32.07 -23.46 1.24
CA ARG A 509 31.06 -22.40 1.44
C ARG A 509 31.76 -21.07 1.76
N PRO A 510 31.30 -19.94 1.20
CA PRO A 510 31.59 -18.63 1.74
C PRO A 510 30.56 -18.27 2.83
N ASP A 511 30.81 -18.68 4.07
CA ASP A 511 30.05 -18.14 5.21
C ASP A 511 30.54 -16.71 5.51
N ALA A 512 29.68 -15.72 5.26
CA ALA A 512 29.95 -14.30 5.49
C ALA A 512 28.85 -13.67 6.36
N ALA A 513 28.76 -14.12 7.61
CA ALA A 513 27.85 -13.51 8.59
C ALA A 513 28.35 -12.11 8.97
N ALA A 514 27.53 -11.08 8.77
CA ALA A 514 27.81 -9.74 9.28
C ALA A 514 27.69 -9.76 10.82
N ALA A 515 28.77 -9.41 11.51
CA ALA A 515 28.78 -9.31 12.97
C ALA A 515 27.99 -8.06 13.45
N PRO A 516 27.25 -8.14 14.56
CA PRO A 516 26.58 -6.99 15.16
C PRO A 516 27.59 -6.03 15.80
N PHE A 517 27.20 -4.76 15.89
CA PHE A 517 27.96 -3.71 16.57
C PHE A 517 27.81 -3.85 18.09
N GLU A 518 28.91 -3.98 18.84
CA GLU A 518 28.92 -3.75 20.29
C GLU A 518 29.28 -2.28 20.61
N PRO A 519 28.63 -1.64 21.59
CA PRO A 519 28.99 -0.30 22.04
C PRO A 519 30.04 -0.35 23.16
N ASP A 520 31.22 0.22 22.90
CA ASP A 520 32.34 0.23 23.84
C ASP A 520 32.08 1.07 25.11
N GLY A 521 32.72 0.67 26.22
CA GLY A 521 32.36 1.11 27.57
C GLY A 521 33.04 2.40 28.07
N VAL A 522 32.24 3.26 28.71
CA VAL A 522 32.56 4.17 29.83
C VAL A 522 34.05 4.46 30.09
N GLY A 523 34.55 5.58 29.56
CA GLY A 523 35.85 6.16 29.95
C GLY A 523 35.74 7.13 31.13
N GLY A 524 36.62 7.00 32.13
CA GLY A 524 36.80 7.94 33.24
C GLY A 524 38.22 8.52 33.30
N PRO A 525 38.41 9.76 33.82
CA PRO A 525 39.73 10.40 34.01
C PRO A 525 40.51 9.77 35.19
N PRO A 526 41.85 9.91 35.33
CA PRO A 526 42.63 11.17 35.28
C PRO A 526 44.05 11.03 34.64
N PRO A 527 45.00 11.98 34.78
CA PRO A 527 44.94 13.36 35.31
C PRO A 527 45.19 14.48 34.30
#